data_AF-A0A6G1YQ85-F1
#
_entry.id   AF-A0A6G1YQ85-F1
#
_cell.length_a   1.000
_cell.length_b   1.000
_cell.length_c   1.000
_cell.angle_alpha   90.00
_cell.angle_beta   90.00
_cell.angle_gamma   90.00
#
_symmetry.space_group_name_H-M   'P 1'
#
loop_
_entity.id
_entity.type
_entity.pdbx_description
1 polymer ?
#
loop_
_entity_poly.entity_id
_entity_poly.type
_entity_poly.pdbx_seq_one_letter_code
_entity_poly.pdbx_strand_id
1 'polypeptide(L)'
;MIVIILATSVLVSILNEIDTALPTNTAVAAVAPVISKNNNKVTVDKFGIRKIYPTKSNGTEWYINMSSPLNDKSFSLSGGGEKTSNSSLANATSLNGHIIKEPDGSYQVYGVRKTGKYDFSVRMNVNASDIAKWWKNIEMTGYVKVVTDTSSGAALDWYARGRLHISSSPCEGVAYHAGLRADGSVYWQKEIWHTGGYTDFRSNITATHSLLGRWVGLKIIMFNINNDSAVRLQTYLDDNATNHWKKVADVVDNGGWYADNPNDLFYSANCGRSKDYIVTNAGPIATFRSDNMIWDFKDLNIREIQPPSDVKVDTIKQLTTNTSSTYNPYVFGNATQEWIDKEHNVKILFSPSPEYPSVGNLTQLGFNVQDLKTGSHLNNMTATVTVINNSTANIGTGISKGTPNGDFSIFKNISAPNGSFSVKDHFLQAGM
;
A
#
# COMPACT_ATOMS: atom_id res chain seq x y z
N MET A 1 -13.93 -24.33 27.82
CA MET A 1 -13.33 -23.00 28.02
C MET A 1 -12.58 -22.66 26.74
N ILE A 2 -13.11 -21.75 25.92
CA ILE A 2 -12.52 -21.40 24.62
C ILE A 2 -11.57 -20.23 24.85
N VAL A 3 -10.27 -20.48 24.68
CA VAL A 3 -9.20 -19.49 24.78
C VAL A 3 -8.74 -19.17 23.35
N ILE A 4 -9.14 -18.01 22.84
CA ILE A 4 -8.69 -17.52 21.52
C ILE A 4 -7.53 -16.56 21.77
N ILE A 5 -6.37 -16.92 21.23
CA ILE A 5 -5.12 -16.17 21.30
C ILE A 5 -4.82 -15.65 19.89
N LEU A 6 -4.74 -14.34 19.72
CA LEU A 6 -4.48 -13.68 18.43
C LEU A 6 -3.04 -13.19 18.37
N ALA A 7 -2.13 -13.89 17.70
CA ALA A 7 -0.82 -13.36 17.34
C ALA A 7 -0.55 -13.52 15.85
N THR A 8 0.12 -12.53 15.27
CA THR A 8 0.78 -12.64 13.98
C THR A 8 1.89 -13.70 14.08
N SER A 9 1.93 -14.62 13.12
CA SER A 9 2.83 -15.79 12.97
C SER A 9 2.44 -17.12 13.68
N VAL A 10 2.10 -18.08 12.81
CA VAL A 10 1.84 -19.54 12.89
C VAL A 10 2.19 -20.30 14.19
N LEU A 11 1.21 -20.96 14.82
CA LEU A 11 0.98 -22.43 14.93
C LEU A 11 -0.12 -22.66 15.99
N VAL A 12 -1.15 -23.47 15.68
CA VAL A 12 -2.00 -24.04 16.74
C VAL A 12 -2.07 -25.55 16.54
N SER A 13 -1.33 -26.25 17.38
CA SER A 13 -1.54 -27.65 17.74
C SER A 13 -2.59 -27.72 18.86
N ILE A 14 -3.49 -28.68 18.80
CA ILE A 14 -4.46 -28.98 19.87
C ILE A 14 -3.95 -30.23 20.62
N LEU A 15 -3.81 -30.13 21.94
CA LEU A 15 -3.63 -31.26 22.84
C LEU A 15 -4.97 -31.52 23.55
N ASN A 16 -5.47 -32.74 23.45
CA ASN A 16 -6.46 -33.30 24.38
C ASN A 16 -5.84 -34.57 24.99
N GLU A 17 -5.78 -34.64 26.32
CA GLU A 17 -5.56 -35.88 27.06
C GLU A 17 -6.90 -36.61 27.20
N ILE A 18 -7.02 -37.81 26.61
CA ILE A 18 -7.85 -38.89 27.13
C ILE A 18 -7.00 -40.16 27.06
N ASP A 19 -6.76 -40.74 28.23
CA ASP A 19 -6.06 -42.01 28.41
C ASP A 19 -6.98 -43.17 27.95
N THR A 20 -6.55 -43.94 26.95
CA THR A 20 -6.51 -45.43 26.96
C THR A 20 -6.18 -46.03 25.57
N ALA A 21 -5.10 -46.83 25.57
CA ALA A 21 -4.74 -47.93 24.67
C ALA A 21 -4.27 -47.67 23.20
N LEU A 22 -2.98 -47.97 22.96
CA LEU A 22 -2.30 -48.29 21.68
C LEU A 22 -2.54 -49.78 21.28
N PRO A 23 -2.07 -50.30 20.11
CA PRO A 23 -1.63 -49.64 18.86
C PRO A 23 -2.21 -50.30 17.58
N THR A 24 -2.00 -49.71 16.39
CA THR A 24 -1.32 -50.41 15.26
C THR A 24 -1.00 -49.47 14.09
N ASN A 25 0.23 -49.63 13.60
CA ASN A 25 0.81 -49.00 12.41
C ASN A 25 0.03 -49.26 11.12
N THR A 26 -0.05 -48.27 10.24
CA THR A 26 0.05 -48.51 8.79
C THR A 26 0.59 -47.25 8.09
N ALA A 27 1.77 -47.38 7.48
CA ALA A 27 2.32 -46.39 6.58
C ALA A 27 1.49 -46.37 5.28
N VAL A 28 1.05 -45.19 4.85
CA VAL A 28 0.45 -45.00 3.52
C VAL A 28 1.26 -43.93 2.78
N ALA A 29 1.71 -44.31 1.59
CA ALA A 29 2.59 -43.57 0.72
C ALA A 29 2.07 -42.17 0.37
N ALA A 30 3.00 -41.21 0.27
CA ALA A 30 2.73 -39.85 -0.19
C ALA A 30 2.24 -39.87 -1.64
N VAL A 31 0.96 -39.55 -1.84
CA VAL A 31 0.40 -39.21 -3.15
C VAL A 31 0.80 -37.77 -3.46
N ALA A 32 1.63 -37.58 -4.48
CA ALA A 32 2.02 -36.25 -4.95
C ALA A 32 0.76 -35.47 -5.39
N PRO A 33 0.58 -34.21 -4.95
CA PRO A 33 -0.54 -33.40 -5.38
C PRO A 33 -0.36 -33.01 -6.85
N VAL A 34 -1.30 -33.42 -7.68
CA VAL A 34 -1.46 -32.93 -9.05
C VAL A 34 -1.82 -31.44 -8.96
N ILE A 35 -0.85 -30.58 -9.25
CA ILE A 35 -1.06 -29.14 -9.34
C ILE A 35 -1.97 -28.86 -10.53
N SER A 36 -3.21 -28.46 -10.24
CA SER A 36 -4.09 -27.78 -11.19
C SER A 36 -3.37 -26.52 -11.69
N LYS A 37 -2.94 -26.53 -12.96
CA LYS A 37 -2.48 -25.33 -13.66
C LYS A 37 -3.69 -24.42 -13.91
N ASN A 38 -4.04 -23.60 -12.94
CA ASN A 38 -4.81 -22.40 -13.23
C ASN A 38 -3.92 -21.47 -14.07
N ASN A 39 -4.10 -21.51 -15.38
CA ASN A 39 -3.47 -20.61 -16.35
C ASN A 39 -3.99 -19.17 -16.19
N ASN A 40 -3.81 -18.55 -15.02
CA ASN A 40 -3.77 -17.10 -14.94
C ASN A 40 -2.48 -16.68 -15.65
N LYS A 41 -2.60 -16.45 -16.97
CA LYS A 41 -1.51 -15.97 -17.80
C LYS A 41 -0.98 -14.69 -17.16
N VAL A 42 0.17 -14.77 -16.50
CA VAL A 42 0.84 -13.61 -15.92
C VAL A 42 1.07 -12.63 -17.07
N THR A 43 0.34 -11.52 -17.04
CA THR A 43 0.49 -10.49 -18.07
C THR A 43 1.66 -9.60 -17.67
N VAL A 44 2.56 -9.40 -18.61
CA VAL A 44 3.76 -8.57 -18.44
C VAL A 44 3.68 -7.33 -19.33
N ASP A 45 4.43 -6.30 -18.97
CA ASP A 45 4.64 -5.10 -19.77
C ASP A 45 5.76 -5.28 -20.80
N LYS A 46 6.10 -4.20 -21.51
CA LYS A 46 7.14 -4.21 -22.55
C LYS A 46 8.54 -4.56 -22.01
N PHE A 47 8.78 -4.36 -20.71
CA PHE A 47 10.02 -4.72 -20.03
C PHE A 47 9.97 -6.13 -19.42
N GLY A 48 8.87 -6.87 -19.59
CA GLY A 48 8.69 -8.19 -18.97
C GLY A 48 8.26 -8.12 -17.50
N ILE A 49 7.88 -6.94 -17.00
CA ILE A 49 7.47 -6.75 -15.60
C ILE A 49 6.00 -7.11 -15.46
N ARG A 50 5.67 -7.88 -14.41
CA ARG A 50 4.30 -8.28 -14.11
C ARG A 50 3.43 -7.04 -13.88
N LYS A 51 2.30 -7.01 -14.57
CA LYS A 51 1.24 -6.01 -14.40
C LYS A 51 0.40 -6.37 -13.17
N ILE A 52 0.07 -5.39 -12.32
CA ILE A 52 -0.89 -5.62 -11.24
C ILE A 52 -2.32 -5.52 -11.80
N TYR A 53 -2.58 -4.46 -12.57
CA TYR A 53 -3.82 -4.30 -13.32
C TYR A 53 -3.57 -4.30 -14.84
N PRO A 54 -4.53 -4.82 -15.64
CA PRO A 54 -4.46 -4.74 -17.09
C PRO A 54 -4.32 -3.30 -17.58
N THR A 55 -3.56 -3.09 -18.65
CA THR A 55 -3.59 -1.80 -19.36
C THR A 55 -5.00 -1.56 -19.90
N LYS A 56 -5.51 -0.34 -19.78
CA LYS A 56 -6.77 0.08 -20.38
C LYS A 56 -6.69 -0.05 -21.91
N SER A 57 -7.76 -0.52 -22.54
CA SER A 57 -7.84 -0.55 -24.02
C SER A 57 -7.68 0.87 -24.57
N ASN A 58 -6.74 1.05 -25.51
CA ASN A 58 -6.34 2.36 -26.06
C ASN A 58 -5.88 3.38 -24.98
N GLY A 59 -5.48 2.91 -23.80
CA GLY A 59 -4.94 3.74 -22.74
C GLY A 59 -3.56 4.29 -23.07
N THR A 60 -3.22 5.44 -22.51
CA THR A 60 -1.87 6.01 -22.60
C THR A 60 -0.88 5.09 -21.92
N GLU A 61 0.24 4.81 -22.57
CA GLU A 61 1.38 4.13 -21.98
C GLU A 61 2.64 4.92 -22.29
N TRP A 62 3.56 4.98 -21.33
CA TRP A 62 4.88 5.55 -21.49
C TRP A 62 5.91 4.59 -20.92
N TYR A 63 7.01 4.41 -21.65
CA TYR A 63 8.11 3.54 -21.27
C TYR A 63 9.41 4.29 -21.54
N ILE A 64 10.29 4.37 -20.55
CA ILE A 64 11.57 5.04 -20.71
C ILE A 64 12.39 4.38 -21.83
N ASN A 65 13.01 5.18 -22.68
CA ASN A 65 13.94 4.66 -23.67
C ASN A 65 15.30 4.39 -23.01
N MET A 66 15.55 3.14 -22.58
CA MET A 66 16.82 2.74 -21.94
C MET A 66 18.06 2.87 -22.85
N SER A 67 17.91 3.10 -24.15
CA SER A 67 19.03 3.42 -25.03
C SER A 67 19.35 4.92 -25.03
N SER A 68 18.33 5.77 -24.88
CA SER A 68 18.48 7.22 -24.87
C SER A 68 17.30 7.90 -24.16
N PRO A 69 17.34 8.00 -22.81
CA PRO A 69 16.19 8.48 -22.03
C PRO A 69 15.78 9.93 -22.36
N LEU A 70 16.74 10.79 -22.68
CA LEU A 70 16.52 12.23 -22.90
C LEU A 70 15.99 12.58 -24.30
N ASN A 71 15.89 11.62 -25.22
CA ASN A 71 15.39 11.85 -26.57
C ASN A 71 13.86 11.82 -26.67
N ASP A 72 13.18 11.37 -25.63
CA ASP A 72 11.72 11.35 -25.59
C ASP A 72 11.17 12.74 -25.27
N LYS A 73 10.39 13.31 -26.20
CA LYS A 73 9.79 14.65 -26.06
C LYS A 73 8.75 14.75 -24.94
N SER A 74 8.17 13.63 -24.52
CA SER A 74 7.25 13.58 -23.38
C SER A 74 7.97 13.59 -22.04
N PHE A 75 9.26 13.25 -22.03
CA PHE A 75 10.09 13.15 -20.83
C PHE A 75 10.88 14.45 -20.60
N SER A 76 10.92 14.92 -19.36
CA SER A 76 11.81 16.00 -18.95
C SER A 76 12.43 15.73 -17.58
N LEU A 77 13.70 16.09 -17.44
CA LEU A 77 14.47 15.95 -16.21
C LEU A 77 14.83 17.34 -15.67
N SER A 78 14.63 17.55 -14.37
CA SER A 78 15.08 18.74 -13.65
C SER A 78 15.63 18.38 -12.26
N GLY A 79 16.46 19.26 -11.68
CA GLY A 79 17.29 18.98 -10.49
C GLY A 79 17.07 19.91 -9.29
N GLY A 80 15.84 20.41 -9.09
CA GLY A 80 15.53 21.38 -8.04
C GLY A 80 15.79 22.84 -8.46
N GLY A 81 14.90 23.75 -8.08
CA GLY A 81 14.73 25.09 -8.69
C GLY A 81 15.71 26.21 -8.29
N GLU A 82 16.79 25.93 -7.56
CA GLU A 82 17.75 26.98 -7.19
C GLU A 82 19.04 26.90 -8.01
N LYS A 83 19.26 27.92 -8.84
CA LYS A 83 20.55 28.20 -9.47
C LYS A 83 21.53 28.68 -8.39
N THR A 84 22.24 27.77 -7.72
CA THR A 84 23.35 28.19 -6.87
C THR A 84 24.55 28.56 -7.74
N SER A 85 25.15 29.72 -7.49
CA SER A 85 26.32 30.27 -8.20
C SER A 85 27.63 29.50 -8.00
N ASN A 86 27.63 28.40 -7.23
CA ASN A 86 28.82 27.63 -6.84
C ASN A 86 28.67 26.11 -7.07
N SER A 87 28.10 25.69 -8.21
CA SER A 87 28.08 24.26 -8.59
C SER A 87 29.33 23.88 -9.39
N SER A 88 30.39 23.44 -8.71
CA SER A 88 31.49 22.71 -9.36
C SER A 88 31.18 21.21 -9.43
N LEU A 89 30.78 20.76 -10.63
CA LEU A 89 30.83 19.38 -11.19
C LEU A 89 30.69 19.54 -12.72
N ALA A 90 31.72 20.12 -13.34
CA ALA A 90 31.64 21.03 -14.47
C ALA A 90 31.21 20.43 -15.84
N ASN A 91 29.93 20.06 -16.00
CA ASN A 91 29.04 20.43 -17.12
C ASN A 91 27.74 19.60 -17.11
N ALA A 92 26.65 20.17 -16.58
CA ALA A 92 25.31 19.60 -16.47
C ALA A 92 24.30 20.28 -17.40
N THR A 93 23.41 19.55 -18.10
CA THR A 93 22.11 20.03 -18.65
C THR A 93 21.11 18.86 -18.84
N SER A 94 19.77 19.01 -18.84
CA SER A 94 18.92 20.22 -19.00
C SER A 94 18.34 20.78 -17.68
N LEU A 95 19.26 21.35 -16.90
CA LEU A 95 19.06 22.43 -15.93
C LEU A 95 18.30 22.05 -14.64
N ASN A 96 18.79 21.21 -13.72
CA ASN A 96 20.15 20.70 -13.45
C ASN A 96 20.05 19.29 -12.82
N GLY A 97 19.25 18.40 -13.42
CA GLY A 97 19.30 16.97 -13.11
C GLY A 97 20.34 16.27 -14.00
N HIS A 98 21.03 15.28 -13.45
CA HIS A 98 22.00 14.45 -14.14
C HIS A 98 21.44 13.04 -14.33
N ILE A 99 21.72 12.45 -15.48
CA ILE A 99 21.46 11.04 -15.76
C ILE A 99 22.69 10.44 -16.43
N ILE A 100 23.27 9.40 -15.82
CA ILE A 100 24.53 8.78 -16.25
C ILE A 100 24.27 7.30 -16.46
N LYS A 101 24.72 6.76 -17.61
CA LYS A 101 24.55 5.33 -17.89
C LYS A 101 25.59 4.53 -17.12
N GLU A 102 25.13 3.56 -16.35
CA GLU A 102 25.98 2.66 -15.57
C GLU A 102 26.41 1.43 -16.40
N PRO A 103 27.51 0.73 -16.01
CA PRO A 103 28.00 -0.45 -16.73
C PRO A 103 27.00 -1.60 -16.85
N ASP A 104 26.06 -1.72 -15.90
CA ASP A 104 25.01 -2.74 -15.90
C ASP A 104 23.81 -2.38 -16.81
N GLY A 105 23.88 -1.24 -17.51
CA GLY A 105 22.84 -0.74 -18.41
C GLY A 105 21.74 0.07 -17.72
N SER A 106 21.78 0.21 -16.39
CA SER A 106 20.91 1.13 -15.64
C SER A 106 21.38 2.58 -15.77
N TYR A 107 20.65 3.50 -15.15
CA TYR A 107 21.01 4.91 -15.12
C TYR A 107 21.04 5.45 -13.69
N GLN A 108 22.18 6.03 -13.30
CA GLN A 108 22.27 6.85 -12.10
C GLN A 108 21.66 8.22 -12.34
N VAL A 109 20.92 8.74 -11.36
CA VAL A 109 20.26 10.05 -11.43
C VAL A 109 20.41 10.84 -10.13
N TYR A 110 20.66 12.14 -10.26
CA TYR A 110 20.78 13.08 -9.14
C TYR A 110 20.59 14.53 -9.58
N GLY A 111 20.15 15.38 -8.65
CA GLY A 111 19.92 16.81 -8.86
C GLY A 111 21.11 17.67 -8.45
N VAL A 112 20.84 18.97 -8.25
CA VAL A 112 21.84 19.90 -7.72
C VAL A 112 22.16 19.54 -6.27
N ARG A 113 23.46 19.55 -5.93
CA ARG A 113 23.88 19.46 -4.53
C ARG A 113 23.43 20.71 -3.77
N LYS A 114 22.60 20.52 -2.75
CA LYS A 114 22.09 21.55 -1.84
C LYS A 114 22.07 20.97 -0.43
N THR A 115 23.12 21.25 0.35
CA THR A 115 23.24 20.78 1.73
C THR A 115 21.99 21.10 2.53
N GLY A 116 21.42 20.10 3.19
CA GLY A 116 20.19 20.23 3.96
C GLY A 116 18.96 19.75 3.18
N LYS A 117 17.91 20.58 3.11
CA LYS A 117 16.64 20.18 2.52
C LYS A 117 16.70 20.18 0.99
N TYR A 118 16.26 19.07 0.40
CA TYR A 118 16.19 18.83 -1.05
C TYR A 118 17.55 18.68 -1.72
N ASP A 119 18.53 18.12 -1.00
CA ASP A 119 19.83 17.78 -1.58
C ASP A 119 19.66 16.77 -2.73
N PHE A 120 20.40 16.92 -3.83
CA PHE A 120 20.33 16.04 -5.01
C PHE A 120 18.91 15.80 -5.57
N SER A 121 17.97 16.70 -5.32
CA SER A 121 16.56 16.50 -5.65
C SER A 121 16.32 16.40 -7.17
N VAL A 122 15.57 15.40 -7.62
CA VAL A 122 15.22 15.24 -9.05
C VAL A 122 13.71 15.23 -9.27
N ARG A 123 13.30 15.70 -10.44
CA ARG A 123 11.93 15.53 -10.96
C ARG A 123 12.03 15.05 -12.40
N MET A 124 11.57 13.83 -12.63
CA MET A 124 11.47 13.18 -13.94
C MET A 124 10.00 13.19 -14.37
N ASN A 125 9.61 14.20 -15.14
CA ASN A 125 8.23 14.43 -15.54
C ASN A 125 7.93 13.72 -16.87
N VAL A 126 6.77 13.07 -16.93
CA VAL A 126 6.21 12.47 -18.15
C VAL A 126 4.90 13.18 -18.50
N ASN A 127 4.96 13.96 -19.57
CA ASN A 127 3.85 14.76 -20.07
C ASN A 127 2.98 13.93 -21.03
N ALA A 128 1.68 13.80 -20.72
CA ALA A 128 0.68 13.34 -21.66
C ALA A 128 0.38 14.45 -22.69
N SER A 129 0.23 14.08 -23.98
CA SER A 129 0.09 15.06 -25.07
C SER A 129 -1.18 15.91 -24.96
N ASP A 130 -2.34 15.27 -24.82
CA ASP A 130 -3.66 15.91 -24.91
C ASP A 130 -4.57 15.47 -23.76
N ILE A 131 -5.64 16.23 -23.51
CA ILE A 131 -6.56 16.02 -22.38
C ILE A 131 -7.19 14.62 -22.34
N ALA A 132 -7.48 14.03 -23.50
CA ALA A 132 -8.02 12.67 -23.61
C ALA A 132 -7.02 11.57 -23.16
N LYS A 133 -5.73 11.93 -23.04
CA LYS A 133 -4.62 11.04 -22.69
C LYS A 133 -4.03 11.34 -21.33
N TRP A 134 -4.58 12.30 -20.59
CA TRP A 134 -4.09 12.64 -19.25
C TRP A 134 -4.17 11.45 -18.29
N TRP A 135 -3.21 11.44 -17.36
CA TRP A 135 -3.05 10.40 -16.36
C TRP A 135 -4.16 10.51 -15.30
N LYS A 136 -5.00 9.49 -15.22
CA LYS A 136 -6.09 9.37 -14.26
C LYS A 136 -5.94 8.09 -13.43
N ASN A 137 -6.07 6.94 -14.07
CA ASN A 137 -6.00 5.65 -13.40
C ASN A 137 -4.71 4.98 -13.85
N ILE A 138 -3.66 5.05 -13.04
CA ILE A 138 -2.32 4.67 -13.48
C ILE A 138 -1.69 3.60 -12.60
N GLU A 139 -0.82 2.81 -13.23
CA GLU A 139 0.26 2.06 -12.58
C GLU A 139 1.59 2.66 -13.04
N MET A 140 2.33 3.27 -12.12
CA MET A 140 3.73 3.70 -12.31
C MET A 140 4.64 2.60 -11.80
N THR A 141 5.64 2.21 -12.57
CA THR A 141 6.56 1.10 -12.26
C THR A 141 8.00 1.53 -12.47
N GLY A 142 8.91 1.02 -11.64
CA GLY A 142 10.34 1.14 -11.87
C GLY A 142 11.15 0.22 -10.96
N TYR A 143 12.35 -0.17 -11.38
CA TYR A 143 13.36 -0.70 -10.47
C TYR A 143 14.28 0.43 -10.06
N VAL A 144 14.58 0.50 -8.75
CA VAL A 144 15.35 1.57 -8.14
C VAL A 144 16.40 0.99 -7.20
N LYS A 145 17.55 1.65 -7.10
CA LYS A 145 18.62 1.32 -6.15
C LYS A 145 19.17 2.62 -5.57
N VAL A 146 19.00 2.83 -4.27
CA VAL A 146 19.54 4.03 -3.62
C VAL A 146 21.05 3.87 -3.48
N VAL A 147 21.81 4.83 -4.00
CA VAL A 147 23.28 4.82 -3.95
C VAL A 147 23.75 5.55 -2.69
N THR A 148 23.19 6.74 -2.45
CA THR A 148 23.45 7.52 -1.24
C THR A 148 22.19 8.26 -0.82
N ASP A 149 21.95 8.37 0.48
CA ASP A 149 21.02 9.31 1.09
C ASP A 149 21.79 10.37 1.90
N THR A 150 21.18 11.55 2.07
CA THR A 150 21.79 12.66 2.82
C THR A 150 21.00 13.08 4.04
N SER A 151 19.86 12.43 4.31
CA SER A 151 19.03 12.65 5.50
C SER A 151 18.06 11.49 5.74
N SER A 152 17.51 11.39 6.94
CA SER A 152 16.40 10.46 7.26
C SER A 152 15.12 10.74 6.46
N GLY A 153 15.01 11.92 5.85
CA GLY A 153 13.91 12.28 4.97
C GLY A 153 14.18 11.97 3.49
N ALA A 154 15.24 11.23 3.16
CA ALA A 154 15.52 10.84 1.78
C ALA A 154 14.44 9.88 1.27
N ALA A 155 13.72 10.30 0.22
CA ALA A 155 12.64 9.53 -0.36
C ALA A 155 12.60 9.63 -1.88
N LEU A 156 12.21 8.52 -2.51
CA LEU A 156 11.49 8.53 -3.77
C LEU A 156 10.06 8.98 -3.45
N ASP A 157 9.52 9.90 -4.23
CA ASP A 157 8.21 10.51 -3.98
C ASP A 157 7.48 10.66 -5.32
N TRP A 158 6.84 9.58 -5.77
CA TRP A 158 6.22 9.55 -7.10
C TRP A 158 4.79 10.06 -7.02
N TYR A 159 4.40 10.91 -7.97
CA TYR A 159 3.11 11.57 -7.93
C TYR A 159 2.50 11.80 -9.31
N ALA A 160 1.18 11.97 -9.35
CA ALA A 160 0.42 12.30 -10.55
C ALA A 160 -0.90 13.00 -10.18
N ARG A 161 -1.83 13.12 -11.15
CA ARG A 161 -3.14 13.79 -11.09
C ARG A 161 -3.11 15.31 -11.22
N GLY A 162 -1.94 15.92 -11.09
CA GLY A 162 -1.73 17.38 -11.18
C GLY A 162 -1.23 17.88 -12.52
N ARG A 163 -1.10 19.21 -12.59
CA ARG A 163 -0.38 19.93 -13.64
C ARG A 163 0.99 20.36 -13.08
N LEU A 164 1.41 21.60 -13.32
CA LEU A 164 2.71 22.12 -12.90
C LEU A 164 2.76 22.29 -11.38
N HIS A 165 3.81 21.76 -10.77
CA HIS A 165 4.09 21.87 -9.33
C HIS A 165 4.93 23.13 -9.05
N ILE A 166 4.30 24.31 -9.09
CA ILE A 166 4.99 25.62 -9.00
C ILE A 166 4.21 26.63 -8.14
N SER A 167 4.93 27.46 -7.36
CA SER A 167 4.29 28.43 -6.43
C SER A 167 3.53 29.56 -7.13
N SER A 168 3.86 29.87 -8.38
CA SER A 168 3.13 30.88 -9.16
C SER A 168 1.78 30.38 -9.67
N SER A 169 1.52 29.06 -9.60
CA SER A 169 0.26 28.44 -9.97
C SER A 169 -0.09 27.34 -8.96
N PRO A 170 -0.38 27.72 -7.70
CA PRO A 170 -0.46 26.79 -6.57
C PRO A 170 -1.52 25.70 -6.76
N CYS A 171 -2.68 26.05 -7.30
CA CYS A 171 -3.82 25.14 -7.46
C CYS A 171 -3.56 24.02 -8.47
N GLU A 172 -2.56 24.19 -9.34
CA GLU A 172 -2.15 23.22 -10.35
C GLU A 172 -1.30 22.08 -9.78
N GLY A 173 -0.65 22.31 -8.64
CA GLY A 173 0.16 21.32 -7.92
C GLY A 173 -0.66 20.30 -7.12
N VAL A 174 -1.91 20.05 -7.49
CA VAL A 174 -2.76 19.05 -6.84
C VAL A 174 -2.26 17.64 -7.16
N ALA A 175 -2.02 16.80 -6.16
CA ALA A 175 -1.44 15.48 -6.39
C ALA A 175 -1.68 14.49 -5.25
N TYR A 176 -1.59 13.20 -5.57
CA TYR A 176 -1.24 12.17 -4.59
C TYR A 176 0.24 11.82 -4.73
N HIS A 177 0.92 11.83 -3.60
CA HIS A 177 2.34 11.54 -3.42
C HIS A 177 2.49 10.17 -2.77
N ALA A 178 3.25 9.28 -3.41
CA ALA A 178 3.62 7.99 -2.88
C ALA A 178 5.11 7.95 -2.57
N GLY A 179 5.40 7.95 -1.27
CA GLY A 179 6.76 7.94 -0.75
C GLY A 179 7.30 6.54 -0.54
N LEU A 180 8.57 6.35 -0.88
CA LEU A 180 9.43 5.25 -0.43
C LEU A 180 10.75 5.86 0.05
N ARG A 181 10.98 5.84 1.36
CA ARG A 181 12.20 6.34 2.00
C ARG A 181 13.36 5.36 1.87
N ALA A 182 14.58 5.88 1.97
CA ALA A 182 15.81 5.08 1.91
C ALA A 182 15.91 4.03 3.03
N ASP A 183 15.20 4.21 4.15
CA ASP A 183 15.11 3.24 5.25
C ASP A 183 14.10 2.10 5.00
N GLY A 184 13.35 2.16 3.90
CA GLY A 184 12.33 1.17 3.54
C GLY A 184 10.92 1.50 4.05
N SER A 185 10.71 2.67 4.66
CA SER A 185 9.37 3.17 4.98
C SER A 185 8.63 3.69 3.76
N VAL A 186 7.34 3.40 3.70
CA VAL A 186 6.42 3.90 2.67
C VAL A 186 5.41 4.85 3.29
N TYR A 187 4.87 5.77 2.50
CA TYR A 187 3.76 6.63 2.90
C TYR A 187 2.95 7.11 1.70
N TRP A 188 1.73 7.56 1.96
CA TRP A 188 0.95 8.36 1.04
C TRP A 188 0.69 9.74 1.64
N GLN A 189 0.78 10.76 0.80
CA GLN A 189 0.40 12.13 1.13
C GLN A 189 -0.48 12.71 0.03
N LYS A 190 -1.42 13.57 0.38
CA LYS A 190 -2.20 14.36 -0.58
C LYS A 190 -1.76 15.81 -0.50
N GLU A 191 -1.57 16.44 -1.65
CA GLU A 191 -1.37 17.88 -1.78
C GLU A 191 -2.55 18.46 -2.57
N ILE A 192 -3.38 19.27 -1.92
CA ILE A 192 -4.57 19.86 -2.55
C ILE A 192 -4.19 21.09 -3.40
N TRP A 193 -3.11 21.76 -3.03
CA TRP A 193 -2.46 22.85 -3.76
C TRP A 193 -1.04 23.09 -3.22
N HIS A 194 -0.18 23.67 -4.05
CA HIS A 194 1.24 23.82 -3.77
C HIS A 194 1.63 25.19 -3.19
N THR A 195 2.31 25.30 -2.04
CA THR A 195 2.85 24.27 -1.12
C THR A 195 2.02 24.09 0.15
N GLY A 196 0.87 24.75 0.28
CA GLY A 196 0.13 24.81 1.55
C GLY A 196 -1.03 23.81 1.68
N GLY A 197 -1.27 22.96 0.69
CA GLY A 197 -2.39 22.03 0.67
C GLY A 197 -2.05 20.61 1.15
N TYR A 198 -0.91 20.39 1.80
CA TYR A 198 -0.51 19.06 2.27
C TYR A 198 -1.38 18.55 3.43
N THR A 199 -1.67 17.26 3.39
CA THR A 199 -2.26 16.48 4.48
C THR A 199 -1.18 15.75 5.29
N ASP A 200 -1.57 15.24 6.46
CA ASP A 200 -0.81 14.22 7.16
C ASP A 200 -0.59 12.97 6.30
N PHE A 201 0.42 12.17 6.66
CA PHE A 201 0.69 10.90 5.99
C PHE A 201 -0.33 9.82 6.35
N ARG A 202 -0.73 9.02 5.35
CA ARG A 202 -1.43 7.75 5.53
C ARG A 202 -0.51 6.58 5.15
N SER A 203 -0.72 5.43 5.79
CA SER A 203 0.11 4.22 5.61
C SER A 203 1.61 4.49 5.76
N ASN A 204 2.00 5.35 6.71
CA ASN A 204 3.39 5.60 7.07
C ASN A 204 3.95 4.44 7.88
N ILE A 205 4.46 3.40 7.21
CA ILE A 205 4.94 2.15 7.82
C ILE A 205 6.30 1.76 7.25
N THR A 206 7.09 1.01 8.01
CA THR A 206 8.31 0.37 7.51
C THR A 206 7.94 -0.91 6.75
N ALA A 207 8.00 -0.85 5.41
CA ALA A 207 7.57 -1.96 4.56
C ALA A 207 8.70 -2.96 4.25
N THR A 208 9.94 -2.49 4.32
CA THR A 208 11.15 -3.28 4.08
C THR A 208 12.35 -2.64 4.80
N HIS A 209 13.51 -3.26 4.72
CA HIS A 209 14.77 -2.71 5.23
C HIS A 209 15.37 -1.68 4.25
N SER A 210 16.49 -1.08 4.65
CA SER A 210 17.19 -0.06 3.85
C SER A 210 17.35 -0.44 2.38
N LEU A 211 17.19 0.56 1.50
CA LEU A 211 17.32 0.46 0.04
C LEU A 211 18.76 0.67 -0.45
N LEU A 212 19.68 1.01 0.45
CA LEU A 212 21.06 1.33 0.09
C LEU A 212 21.75 0.14 -0.58
N GLY A 213 22.26 0.38 -1.79
CA GLY A 213 23.05 -0.60 -2.54
C GLY A 213 22.27 -1.79 -3.11
N ARG A 214 20.93 -1.85 -2.97
CA ARG A 214 20.11 -2.95 -3.49
C ARG A 214 19.05 -2.50 -4.49
N TRP A 215 18.78 -3.35 -5.47
CA TRP A 215 17.66 -3.16 -6.39
C TRP A 215 16.34 -3.56 -5.73
N VAL A 216 15.34 -2.69 -5.82
CA VAL A 216 13.95 -2.98 -5.47
C VAL A 216 13.04 -2.58 -6.61
N GLY A 217 12.00 -3.38 -6.86
CA GLY A 217 10.90 -2.96 -7.71
C GLY A 217 9.93 -2.11 -6.90
N LEU A 218 9.53 -0.96 -7.45
CA LEU A 218 8.48 -0.09 -6.90
C LEU A 218 7.35 0.04 -7.91
N LYS A 219 6.12 -0.16 -7.42
CA LYS A 219 4.90 0.16 -8.15
C LYS A 219 4.00 1.05 -7.33
N ILE A 220 3.58 2.16 -7.93
CA ILE A 220 2.62 3.11 -7.39
C ILE A 220 1.37 3.05 -8.25
N ILE A 221 0.23 2.77 -7.62
CA ILE A 221 -1.04 2.62 -8.33
C ILE A 221 -2.05 3.58 -7.73
N MET A 222 -2.74 4.32 -8.58
CA MET A 222 -3.85 5.18 -8.18
C MET A 222 -4.98 5.03 -9.17
N PHE A 223 -6.20 4.78 -8.68
CA PHE A 223 -7.38 4.66 -9.53
C PHE A 223 -8.64 5.10 -8.78
N ASN A 224 -9.57 5.66 -9.53
CA ASN A 224 -10.87 6.03 -8.99
C ASN A 224 -11.73 4.78 -8.77
N ILE A 225 -12.52 4.84 -7.70
CA ILE A 225 -13.51 3.83 -7.31
C ILE A 225 -14.85 4.52 -7.03
N ASN A 226 -15.90 3.73 -6.87
CA ASN A 226 -17.25 4.20 -6.53
C ASN A 226 -17.75 5.28 -7.50
N ASN A 227 -17.67 5.03 -8.81
CA ASN A 227 -18.06 5.98 -9.85
C ASN A 227 -17.41 7.38 -9.69
N ASP A 228 -16.08 7.44 -9.53
CA ASP A 228 -15.32 8.69 -9.38
C ASP A 228 -15.66 9.50 -8.12
N SER A 229 -16.23 8.88 -7.08
CA SER A 229 -16.47 9.54 -5.78
C SER A 229 -15.35 9.32 -4.76
N ALA A 230 -14.46 8.34 -5.00
CA ALA A 230 -13.31 8.06 -4.14
C ALA A 230 -12.10 7.60 -4.98
N VAL A 231 -10.91 7.59 -4.37
CA VAL A 231 -9.67 7.13 -5.00
C VAL A 231 -9.00 6.08 -4.13
N ARG A 232 -8.56 4.98 -4.76
CA ARG A 232 -7.74 3.96 -4.11
C ARG A 232 -6.28 4.10 -4.55
N LEU A 233 -5.38 4.06 -3.58
CA LEU A 233 -3.95 4.32 -3.71
C LEU A 233 -3.19 3.10 -3.16
N GLN A 234 -2.32 2.49 -3.95
CA GLN A 234 -1.62 1.27 -3.58
C GLN A 234 -0.13 1.36 -3.87
N THR A 235 0.67 0.85 -2.94
CA THR A 235 2.12 0.68 -3.12
C THR A 235 2.44 -0.81 -3.14
N TYR A 236 3.18 -1.26 -4.15
CA TYR A 236 3.72 -2.62 -4.20
C TYR A 236 5.24 -2.56 -4.27
N LEU A 237 5.88 -3.51 -3.59
CA LEU A 237 7.33 -3.71 -3.63
C LEU A 237 7.66 -5.10 -4.16
N ASP A 238 8.70 -5.17 -4.97
CA ASP A 238 9.43 -6.39 -5.29
C ASP A 238 10.81 -6.27 -4.65
N ASP A 239 10.91 -6.80 -3.43
CA ASP A 239 11.98 -6.49 -2.49
C ASP A 239 13.36 -6.99 -2.95
N ASN A 240 13.38 -8.02 -3.80
CA ASN A 240 14.59 -8.66 -4.29
C ASN A 240 14.80 -8.48 -5.80
N ALA A 241 14.02 -7.60 -6.45
CA ALA A 241 14.04 -7.38 -7.89
C ALA A 241 13.86 -8.67 -8.74
N THR A 242 12.94 -9.53 -8.29
CA THR A 242 12.64 -10.86 -8.86
C THR A 242 11.35 -10.91 -9.67
N ASN A 243 10.69 -9.77 -9.87
CA ASN A 243 9.35 -9.62 -10.42
C ASN A 243 8.24 -10.26 -9.55
N HIS A 244 8.48 -10.39 -8.24
CA HIS A 244 7.53 -10.90 -7.26
C HIS A 244 7.00 -9.77 -6.36
N TRP A 245 5.82 -9.28 -6.70
CA TRP A 245 5.25 -8.08 -6.11
C TRP A 245 4.37 -8.35 -4.89
N LYS A 246 4.66 -7.68 -3.77
CA LYS A 246 3.86 -7.65 -2.54
C LYS A 246 3.20 -6.28 -2.40
N LYS A 247 1.88 -6.25 -2.15
CA LYS A 247 1.20 -5.00 -1.75
C LYS A 247 1.62 -4.64 -0.32
N VAL A 248 2.13 -3.43 -0.13
CA VAL A 248 2.63 -2.95 1.17
C VAL A 248 1.84 -1.75 1.70
N ALA A 249 1.13 -1.01 0.86
CA ALA A 249 0.19 0.02 1.28
C ALA A 249 -1.09 -0.02 0.43
N ASP A 250 -2.22 0.32 1.04
CA ASP A 250 -3.54 0.41 0.41
C ASP A 250 -4.36 1.47 1.16
N VAL A 251 -4.53 2.64 0.56
CA VAL A 251 -5.21 3.81 1.12
C VAL A 251 -6.42 4.14 0.27
N VAL A 252 -7.53 4.48 0.92
CA VAL A 252 -8.71 5.05 0.25
C VAL A 252 -8.85 6.51 0.65
N ASP A 253 -8.97 7.39 -0.35
CA ASP A 253 -9.44 8.76 -0.17
C ASP A 253 -10.90 8.85 -0.60
N ASN A 254 -11.78 8.93 0.38
CA ASN A 254 -13.22 9.11 0.26
C ASN A 254 -13.69 10.36 1.03
N GLY A 255 -12.80 11.34 1.22
CA GLY A 255 -13.01 12.51 2.08
C GLY A 255 -12.43 12.32 3.48
N GLY A 256 -12.53 13.36 4.31
CA GLY A 256 -12.00 13.33 5.69
C GLY A 256 -10.47 13.27 5.82
N TRP A 257 -9.73 13.30 4.72
CA TRP A 257 -8.27 13.47 4.72
C TRP A 257 -7.94 14.95 4.57
N TYR A 258 -7.93 15.66 5.69
CA TYR A 258 -7.79 17.12 5.74
C TYR A 258 -6.35 17.58 5.56
N ALA A 259 -6.16 18.72 4.90
CA ALA A 259 -4.90 19.45 4.90
C ALA A 259 -4.58 20.00 6.29
N ASP A 260 -3.31 19.97 6.68
CA ASP A 260 -2.89 20.24 8.06
C ASP A 260 -2.82 21.75 8.36
N ASN A 261 -2.60 22.56 7.33
CA ASN A 261 -2.49 24.00 7.49
C ASN A 261 -3.78 24.63 8.05
N PRO A 262 -3.68 25.66 8.91
CA PRO A 262 -4.82 26.43 9.39
C PRO A 262 -5.72 26.95 8.25
N ASN A 263 -7.01 27.15 8.54
CA ASN A 263 -8.00 27.50 7.52
C ASN A 263 -7.67 28.80 6.77
N ASP A 264 -7.25 29.84 7.49
CA ASP A 264 -6.83 31.12 6.92
C ASP A 264 -5.70 30.96 5.90
N LEU A 265 -4.69 30.15 6.22
CA LEU A 265 -3.60 29.85 5.30
C LEU A 265 -4.03 28.92 4.15
N PHE A 266 -4.82 27.89 4.42
CA PHE A 266 -5.26 26.96 3.38
C PHE A 266 -6.12 27.66 2.32
N TYR A 267 -7.04 28.52 2.74
CA TYR A 267 -7.96 29.22 1.83
C TYR A 267 -7.33 30.46 1.18
N SER A 268 -6.16 30.93 1.62
CA SER A 268 -5.49 32.09 1.01
C SER A 268 -5.07 31.84 -0.45
N ALA A 269 -4.87 30.58 -0.86
CA ALA A 269 -4.55 30.22 -2.24
C ALA A 269 -5.76 30.30 -3.20
N ASN A 270 -6.98 30.44 -2.67
CA ASN A 270 -8.23 30.59 -3.44
C ASN A 270 -8.45 29.54 -4.54
N CYS A 271 -8.14 28.26 -4.26
CA CYS A 271 -8.29 27.18 -5.23
C CYS A 271 -9.72 26.62 -5.37
N GLY A 272 -10.70 27.12 -4.61
CA GLY A 272 -12.09 26.66 -4.66
C GLY A 272 -12.31 25.20 -4.23
N ARG A 273 -11.41 24.63 -3.42
CA ARG A 273 -11.44 23.23 -2.96
C ARG A 273 -11.67 23.17 -1.45
N SER A 274 -12.35 22.12 -0.96
CA SER A 274 -12.43 21.82 0.47
C SER A 274 -11.07 21.35 1.01
N LYS A 275 -10.88 21.45 2.33
CA LYS A 275 -9.65 20.97 2.99
C LYS A 275 -9.43 19.47 2.90
N ASP A 276 -10.47 18.70 2.57
CA ASP A 276 -10.43 17.26 2.38
C ASP A 276 -10.69 16.83 0.93
N TYR A 277 -10.54 17.76 -0.03
CA TYR A 277 -10.81 17.54 -1.45
C TYR A 277 -10.25 16.20 -1.95
N ILE A 278 -11.12 15.41 -2.58
CA ILE A 278 -10.76 14.12 -3.17
C ILE A 278 -10.26 14.36 -4.60
N VAL A 279 -9.01 14.00 -4.88
CA VAL A 279 -8.37 14.29 -6.18
C VAL A 279 -8.82 13.27 -7.22
N THR A 280 -10.03 13.40 -7.75
CA THR A 280 -10.63 12.46 -8.74
C THR A 280 -10.34 12.82 -10.21
N ASN A 281 -9.75 13.99 -10.45
CA ASN A 281 -9.42 14.51 -11.78
C ASN A 281 -8.20 13.80 -12.41
N ALA A 282 -8.12 13.82 -13.73
CA ALA A 282 -6.91 13.46 -14.47
C ALA A 282 -5.92 14.65 -14.49
N GLY A 283 -4.64 14.37 -14.74
CA GLY A 283 -3.59 15.37 -14.89
C GLY A 283 -2.64 15.09 -16.06
N PRO A 284 -2.09 16.12 -16.73
CA PRO A 284 -1.14 15.97 -17.83
C PRO A 284 0.23 15.45 -17.41
N ILE A 285 0.59 15.53 -16.12
CA ILE A 285 1.95 15.22 -15.66
C ILE A 285 1.89 14.10 -14.63
N ALA A 286 2.76 13.11 -14.82
CA ALA A 286 3.13 12.13 -13.80
C ALA A 286 4.65 12.20 -13.60
N THR A 287 5.11 12.09 -12.37
CA THR A 287 6.49 12.42 -12.00
C THR A 287 7.12 11.35 -11.15
N PHE A 288 8.30 10.89 -11.57
CA PHE A 288 9.23 10.16 -10.71
C PHE A 288 10.14 11.19 -10.04
N ARG A 289 9.89 11.51 -8.78
CA ARG A 289 10.70 12.46 -8.00
C ARG A 289 11.51 11.74 -6.94
N SER A 290 12.63 12.35 -6.57
CA SER A 290 13.31 12.04 -5.32
C SER A 290 13.86 13.31 -4.67
N ASP A 291 14.09 13.23 -3.36
CA ASP A 291 14.74 14.27 -2.56
C ASP A 291 15.79 13.63 -1.63
N ASN A 292 16.90 14.34 -1.40
CA ASN A 292 17.99 13.96 -0.48
C ASN A 292 18.68 12.63 -0.83
N MET A 293 18.79 12.28 -2.12
CA MET A 293 19.44 11.04 -2.54
C MET A 293 20.03 11.07 -3.96
N ILE A 294 21.00 10.20 -4.18
CA ILE A 294 21.47 9.73 -5.49
C ILE A 294 20.97 8.29 -5.65
N TRP A 295 20.40 7.94 -6.79
CA TRP A 295 19.84 6.61 -7.01
C TRP A 295 20.00 6.17 -8.46
N ASP A 296 20.04 4.86 -8.67
CA ASP A 296 20.04 4.25 -9.98
C ASP A 296 18.63 3.75 -10.31
N PHE A 297 18.28 3.74 -11.59
CA PHE A 297 16.99 3.25 -12.06
C PHE A 297 17.09 2.45 -13.34
N LYS A 298 16.08 1.60 -13.56
CA LYS A 298 15.78 0.99 -14.86
C LYS A 298 14.29 0.70 -15.00
N ASP A 299 13.86 0.53 -16.25
CA ASP A 299 12.52 0.05 -16.63
C ASP A 299 11.36 0.90 -16.11
N LEU A 300 11.57 2.23 -16.01
CA LEU A 300 10.51 3.16 -15.63
C LEU A 300 9.39 3.16 -16.67
N ASN A 301 8.15 2.96 -16.22
CA ASN A 301 6.98 3.03 -17.08
C ASN A 301 5.74 3.53 -16.34
N ILE A 302 4.80 4.06 -17.13
CA ILE A 302 3.48 4.50 -16.67
C ILE A 302 2.44 3.95 -17.63
N ARG A 303 1.39 3.33 -17.10
CA ARG A 303 0.29 2.80 -17.90
C ARG A 303 -1.03 3.29 -17.34
N GLU A 304 -1.91 3.81 -18.20
CA GLU A 304 -3.32 3.88 -17.89
C GLU A 304 -3.85 2.45 -17.73
N ILE A 305 -4.38 2.16 -16.55
CA ILE A 305 -4.91 0.85 -16.20
C ILE A 305 -6.43 0.84 -16.33
N GLN A 306 -6.96 -0.35 -16.59
CA GLN A 306 -8.36 -0.63 -16.36
C GLN A 306 -8.56 -0.80 -14.86
N PRO A 307 -9.25 0.11 -14.14
CA PRO A 307 -9.56 -0.12 -12.75
C PRO A 307 -10.36 -1.42 -12.61
N PRO A 308 -10.22 -2.14 -11.49
CA PRO A 308 -11.15 -3.21 -11.16
C PRO A 308 -12.56 -2.66 -11.31
N SER A 309 -13.41 -3.36 -12.06
CA SER A 309 -14.82 -3.01 -12.09
C SER A 309 -15.32 -3.03 -10.66
N ASP A 310 -15.83 -1.90 -10.15
CA ASP A 310 -16.66 -1.92 -8.96
C ASP A 310 -17.71 -2.99 -9.25
N VAL A 311 -17.73 -4.07 -8.46
CA VAL A 311 -18.77 -5.07 -8.59
C VAL A 311 -20.06 -4.34 -8.22
N LYS A 312 -20.79 -3.88 -9.24
CA LYS A 312 -22.20 -3.54 -9.07
C LYS A 312 -22.83 -4.78 -8.47
N VAL A 313 -23.37 -4.66 -7.26
CA VAL A 313 -24.24 -5.67 -6.67
C VAL A 313 -25.58 -5.62 -7.42
N ASP A 314 -25.53 -5.94 -8.72
CA ASP A 314 -26.72 -6.19 -9.52
C ASP A 314 -27.00 -7.68 -9.38
N THR A 315 -27.89 -7.99 -8.42
CA THR A 315 -28.66 -9.24 -8.30
C THR A 315 -27.86 -10.53 -8.54
N ILE A 316 -27.15 -11.03 -7.53
CA ILE A 316 -26.64 -12.40 -7.57
C ILE A 316 -27.83 -13.37 -7.54
N LYS A 317 -28.23 -13.84 -8.72
CA LYS A 317 -28.79 -15.20 -8.84
C LYS A 317 -27.69 -16.16 -8.44
N GLN A 318 -27.92 -16.80 -7.31
CA GLN A 318 -27.09 -17.84 -6.73
C GLN A 318 -26.88 -18.96 -7.76
N LEU A 319 -25.66 -19.08 -8.28
CA LEU A 319 -25.18 -20.29 -8.95
C LEU A 319 -23.79 -20.61 -8.41
N THR A 320 -23.78 -21.69 -7.63
CA THR A 320 -22.65 -22.37 -7.05
C THR A 320 -21.61 -22.77 -8.08
N THR A 321 -20.32 -22.51 -7.81
CA THR A 321 -19.26 -23.39 -8.29
C THR A 321 -18.22 -23.64 -7.20
N ASN A 322 -17.80 -24.89 -7.19
CA ASN A 322 -16.92 -25.54 -6.24
C ASN A 322 -15.46 -25.10 -6.37
N THR A 323 -14.73 -25.41 -5.29
CA THR A 323 -13.28 -25.64 -5.16
C THR A 323 -12.32 -24.48 -4.92
N SER A 324 -11.80 -24.53 -3.69
CA SER A 324 -10.37 -24.50 -3.31
C SER A 324 -9.64 -23.18 -3.46
N SER A 325 -9.42 -22.50 -2.33
CA SER A 325 -8.28 -21.60 -2.20
C SER A 325 -7.53 -21.85 -0.89
N THR A 326 -6.26 -22.17 -1.10
CA THR A 326 -5.19 -22.12 -0.13
C THR A 326 -5.04 -20.71 0.42
N TYR A 327 -4.92 -20.66 1.75
CA TYR A 327 -4.57 -19.53 2.59
C TYR A 327 -3.54 -18.58 1.96
N ASN A 328 -3.91 -17.30 1.84
CA ASN A 328 -3.01 -16.21 1.45
C ASN A 328 -3.23 -15.02 2.40
N PRO A 329 -2.37 -14.80 3.40
CA PRO A 329 -2.65 -13.91 4.54
C PRO A 329 -2.52 -12.40 4.26
N TYR A 330 -2.57 -11.92 3.01
CA TYR A 330 -2.45 -10.48 2.71
C TYR A 330 -3.36 -10.02 1.55
N VAL A 331 -4.66 -10.23 1.70
CA VAL A 331 -5.66 -9.55 0.86
C VAL A 331 -6.61 -8.78 1.78
N PHE A 332 -6.25 -7.55 2.13
CA PHE A 332 -7.23 -6.55 2.55
C PHE A 332 -8.07 -6.15 1.32
N GLY A 333 -9.15 -6.90 1.13
CA GLY A 333 -10.23 -6.64 0.20
C GLY A 333 -11.49 -7.22 0.84
N ASN A 334 -12.38 -6.34 1.29
CA ASN A 334 -13.36 -6.50 2.38
C ASN A 334 -12.69 -6.58 3.76
N ALA A 335 -12.80 -5.54 4.59
CA ALA A 335 -12.30 -5.56 5.98
C ALA A 335 -13.01 -6.55 6.91
N THR A 336 -13.88 -7.40 6.37
CA THR A 336 -14.41 -8.55 7.09
C THR A 336 -13.44 -9.72 6.91
N GLN A 337 -12.67 -10.02 7.96
CA GLN A 337 -11.84 -11.22 8.01
C GLN A 337 -12.72 -12.43 8.32
N GLU A 338 -12.33 -13.59 7.80
CA GLU A 338 -13.04 -14.84 8.02
C GLU A 338 -12.12 -15.83 8.73
N TRP A 339 -12.62 -16.44 9.81
CA TRP A 339 -11.96 -17.52 10.52
C TRP A 339 -12.84 -18.76 10.49
N ILE A 340 -12.25 -19.90 10.12
CA ILE A 340 -12.96 -21.17 9.95
C ILE A 340 -12.40 -22.19 10.93
N ASP A 341 -13.30 -22.78 11.72
CA ASP A 341 -13.04 -23.97 12.51
C ASP A 341 -13.85 -25.13 11.90
N LYS A 342 -13.16 -25.99 11.14
CA LYS A 342 -13.79 -27.15 10.49
C LYS A 342 -14.13 -28.27 11.46
N GLU A 343 -13.39 -28.37 12.56
CA GLU A 343 -13.58 -29.42 13.58
C GLU A 343 -14.88 -29.18 14.34
N HIS A 344 -15.13 -27.92 14.71
CA HIS A 344 -16.31 -27.51 15.47
C HIS A 344 -17.44 -26.95 14.60
N ASN A 345 -17.29 -26.97 13.27
CA ASN A 345 -18.27 -26.46 12.31
C ASN A 345 -18.64 -24.97 12.52
N VAL A 346 -17.66 -24.15 12.89
CA VAL A 346 -17.84 -22.72 13.19
C VAL A 346 -17.15 -21.85 12.12
N LYS A 347 -17.80 -20.75 11.77
CA LYS A 347 -17.26 -19.66 10.95
C LYS A 347 -17.42 -18.35 11.72
N ILE A 348 -16.37 -17.55 11.82
CA ILE A 348 -16.39 -16.23 12.44
C ILE A 348 -16.04 -15.19 11.38
N LEU A 349 -16.92 -14.20 11.22
CA LEU A 349 -16.68 -13.01 10.43
C LEU A 349 -16.31 -11.88 11.38
N PHE A 350 -15.15 -11.29 11.18
CA PHE A 350 -14.60 -10.22 12.02
C PHE A 350 -14.50 -8.92 11.23
N SER A 351 -15.07 -7.83 11.73
CA SER A 351 -15.08 -6.53 11.03
C SER A 351 -14.77 -5.38 11.99
N PRO A 352 -13.67 -4.64 11.81
CA PRO A 352 -13.38 -3.43 12.59
C PRO A 352 -14.16 -2.21 12.08
N SER A 353 -14.46 -1.27 12.98
CA SER A 353 -15.03 0.04 12.69
C SER A 353 -14.32 1.12 13.53
N PRO A 354 -13.59 2.08 12.92
CA PRO A 354 -13.45 2.29 11.48
C PRO A 354 -12.75 1.12 10.78
N GLU A 355 -13.00 0.98 9.47
CA GLU A 355 -12.46 -0.10 8.63
C GLU A 355 -10.93 -0.23 8.73
N TYR A 356 -10.26 0.92 8.96
CA TYR A 356 -8.83 1.04 9.22
C TYR A 356 -8.63 1.62 10.62
N PRO A 357 -8.45 0.77 11.64
CA PRO A 357 -8.16 1.21 13.00
C PRO A 357 -6.87 2.04 13.04
N SER A 358 -6.90 3.18 13.74
CA SER A 358 -5.71 4.00 13.95
C SER A 358 -5.33 4.02 15.43
N VAL A 359 -4.03 4.07 15.72
CA VAL A 359 -3.50 4.16 17.08
C VAL A 359 -4.12 5.36 17.80
N GLY A 360 -4.49 5.17 19.06
CA GLY A 360 -5.12 6.18 19.91
C GLY A 360 -6.63 6.35 19.69
N ASN A 361 -7.19 5.92 18.55
CA ASN A 361 -8.62 6.05 18.29
C ASN A 361 -9.40 4.83 18.79
N LEU A 362 -10.63 5.09 19.26
CA LEU A 362 -11.54 4.02 19.67
C LEU A 362 -11.98 3.24 18.44
N THR A 363 -11.72 1.93 18.46
CA THR A 363 -12.13 1.01 17.39
C THR A 363 -13.14 0.02 17.93
N GLN A 364 -14.26 -0.14 17.23
CA GLN A 364 -15.22 -1.20 17.49
C GLN A 364 -14.85 -2.45 16.70
N LEU A 365 -14.64 -3.56 17.41
CA LEU A 365 -14.29 -4.87 16.90
C LEU A 365 -15.56 -5.73 16.84
N GLY A 366 -16.12 -5.93 15.65
CA GLY A 366 -17.35 -6.69 15.43
C GLY A 366 -17.07 -8.15 15.08
N PHE A 367 -17.89 -9.06 15.62
CA PHE A 367 -17.80 -10.49 15.39
C PHE A 367 -19.20 -11.04 15.06
N ASN A 368 -19.29 -11.85 14.01
CA ASN A 368 -20.49 -12.58 13.63
C ASN A 368 -20.13 -14.06 13.46
N VAL A 369 -20.78 -14.92 14.23
CA VAL A 369 -20.44 -16.33 14.38
C VAL A 369 -21.55 -17.17 13.79
N GLN A 370 -21.17 -18.05 12.87
CA GLN A 370 -22.06 -18.82 12.02
C GLN A 370 -21.69 -20.30 12.06
N ASP A 371 -22.69 -21.14 11.79
CA ASP A 371 -22.48 -22.52 11.42
C ASP A 371 -21.81 -22.57 10.04
N LEU A 372 -20.67 -23.27 9.94
CA LEU A 372 -19.85 -23.30 8.73
C LEU A 372 -20.56 -23.95 7.53
N LYS A 373 -21.46 -24.91 7.77
CA LYS A 373 -22.17 -25.63 6.69
C LYS A 373 -23.42 -24.92 6.23
N THR A 374 -24.17 -24.36 7.17
CA THR A 374 -25.49 -23.77 6.90
C THR A 374 -25.46 -22.25 6.74
N GLY A 375 -24.40 -21.58 7.22
CA GLY A 375 -24.29 -20.13 7.26
C GLY A 375 -25.23 -19.44 8.26
N SER A 376 -25.97 -20.21 9.06
CA SER A 376 -26.89 -19.69 10.06
C SER A 376 -26.14 -19.20 11.29
N HIS A 377 -26.64 -18.15 11.95
CA HIS A 377 -26.03 -17.65 13.19
C HIS A 377 -26.10 -18.70 14.30
N LEU A 378 -25.00 -18.84 15.05
CA LEU A 378 -24.98 -19.64 16.27
C LEU A 378 -25.50 -18.78 17.43
N ASN A 379 -26.63 -19.19 18.02
CA ASN A 379 -27.32 -18.39 19.03
C ASN A 379 -26.90 -18.78 20.46
N ASN A 380 -27.15 -17.89 21.42
CA ASN A 380 -26.90 -18.11 22.86
C ASN A 380 -25.46 -18.49 23.22
N MET A 381 -24.49 -17.76 22.67
CA MET A 381 -23.08 -17.97 22.99
C MET A 381 -22.56 -16.97 24.02
N THR A 382 -21.46 -17.34 24.67
CA THR A 382 -20.66 -16.43 25.48
C THR A 382 -19.26 -16.38 24.91
N ALA A 383 -18.74 -15.17 24.68
CA ALA A 383 -17.42 -14.95 24.10
C ALA A 383 -16.43 -14.33 25.09
N THR A 384 -15.16 -14.64 24.88
CA THR A 384 -14.02 -13.92 25.47
C THR A 384 -13.13 -13.44 24.34
N VAL A 385 -12.82 -12.14 24.32
CA VAL A 385 -11.93 -11.52 23.33
C VAL A 385 -10.68 -11.06 24.04
N THR A 386 -9.52 -11.47 23.53
CA THR A 386 -8.23 -10.96 23.96
C THR A 386 -7.62 -10.19 22.80
N VAL A 387 -7.38 -8.91 22.98
CA VAL A 387 -6.66 -8.04 22.04
C VAL A 387 -5.24 -7.90 22.52
N ILE A 388 -4.28 -8.06 21.62
CA ILE A 388 -2.88 -7.78 21.90
C ILE A 388 -2.59 -6.35 21.47
N ASN A 389 -2.27 -5.51 22.45
CA ASN A 389 -1.91 -4.12 22.21
C ASN A 389 -0.44 -3.99 21.87
N ASN A 390 0.42 -4.91 22.32
CA ASN A 390 1.86 -4.86 22.07
C ASN A 390 2.36 -6.10 21.31
N SER A 391 2.84 -5.92 20.08
CA SER A 391 3.34 -7.00 19.21
C SER A 391 4.61 -7.71 19.72
N THR A 392 5.27 -7.16 20.75
CA THR A 392 6.39 -7.82 21.45
C THR A 392 5.94 -8.63 22.68
N ALA A 393 4.65 -8.63 23.01
CA ALA A 393 4.11 -9.35 24.16
C ALA A 393 4.18 -10.87 23.94
N ASN A 394 4.87 -11.54 24.86
CA ASN A 394 5.11 -12.97 24.77
C ASN A 394 3.91 -13.74 25.34
N ILE A 395 3.25 -14.53 24.50
CA ILE A 395 2.11 -15.35 24.92
C ILE A 395 2.68 -16.66 25.47
N GLY A 396 3.20 -16.61 26.69
CA GLY A 396 3.63 -17.82 27.40
C GLY A 396 2.48 -18.81 27.57
N THR A 397 2.79 -20.10 27.58
CA THR A 397 1.89 -21.26 27.60
C THR A 397 1.08 -21.46 28.90
N GLY A 398 0.66 -20.39 29.57
CA GLY A 398 -0.24 -20.51 30.71
C GLY A 398 -0.21 -19.32 31.64
N ILE A 399 -1.41 -18.78 31.89
CA ILE A 399 -1.77 -17.86 32.98
C ILE A 399 -0.99 -16.53 32.95
N SER A 400 -1.62 -15.52 32.33
CA SER A 400 -1.19 -14.14 32.50
C SER A 400 -1.27 -13.74 33.98
N LYS A 401 -0.13 -13.78 34.67
CA LYS A 401 0.09 -12.87 35.79
C LYS A 401 -0.06 -11.47 35.22
N GLY A 402 -1.06 -10.72 35.69
CA GLY A 402 -1.34 -9.37 35.24
C GLY A 402 -0.06 -8.56 35.20
N THR A 403 0.46 -8.32 34.01
CA THR A 403 1.57 -7.41 33.81
C THR A 403 0.99 -6.00 33.84
N PRO A 404 1.60 -5.04 34.55
CA PRO A 404 1.03 -3.69 34.73
C PRO A 404 0.97 -2.83 33.47
N ASN A 405 1.38 -3.35 32.30
CA ASN A 405 1.82 -2.53 31.16
C ASN A 405 0.89 -2.56 29.94
N GLY A 406 -0.41 -2.78 30.10
CA GLY A 406 -1.38 -2.53 29.01
C GLY A 406 -1.18 -3.36 27.74
N ASP A 407 -0.35 -4.40 27.77
CA ASP A 407 0.01 -5.24 26.62
C ASP A 407 -1.19 -6.01 26.04
N PHE A 408 -2.24 -6.21 26.84
CA PHE A 408 -3.46 -6.91 26.44
C PHE A 408 -4.72 -6.20 26.93
N SER A 409 -5.77 -6.19 26.10
CA SER A 409 -7.15 -5.89 26.50
C SER A 409 -7.96 -7.18 26.53
N ILE A 410 -8.54 -7.54 27.67
CA ILE A 410 -9.32 -8.79 27.81
C ILE A 410 -10.78 -8.46 28.14
N PHE A 411 -11.68 -8.87 27.26
CA PHE A 411 -13.13 -8.74 27.39
C PHE A 411 -13.71 -10.12 27.65
N LYS A 412 -14.28 -10.35 28.85
CA LYS A 412 -14.85 -11.64 29.26
C LYS A 412 -16.37 -11.58 29.33
N ASN A 413 -17.01 -12.74 29.27
CA ASN A 413 -18.46 -12.91 29.48
C ASN A 413 -19.34 -12.07 28.53
N ILE A 414 -18.90 -11.90 27.27
CA ILE A 414 -19.67 -11.15 26.27
C ILE A 414 -20.81 -12.04 25.80
N SER A 415 -22.05 -11.60 26.03
CA SER A 415 -23.24 -12.31 25.56
C SER A 415 -23.46 -12.09 24.06
N ALA A 416 -23.65 -13.16 23.31
CA ALA A 416 -23.95 -13.16 21.88
C ALA A 416 -25.24 -13.97 21.60
N PRO A 417 -26.42 -13.44 21.97
CA PRO A 417 -27.68 -14.18 21.89
C PRO A 417 -28.08 -14.52 20.46
N ASN A 418 -27.70 -13.68 19.49
CA ASN A 418 -28.00 -13.81 18.07
C ASN A 418 -26.77 -14.16 17.22
N GLY A 419 -25.71 -14.66 17.85
CA GLY A 419 -24.45 -14.97 17.17
C GLY A 419 -23.61 -13.78 16.74
N SER A 420 -23.99 -12.55 17.10
CA SER A 420 -23.21 -11.35 16.83
C SER A 420 -22.89 -10.60 18.12
N PHE A 421 -21.67 -10.07 18.22
CA PHE A 421 -21.23 -9.25 19.34
C PHE A 421 -20.14 -8.28 18.92
N SER A 422 -19.86 -7.28 19.74
CA SER A 422 -18.74 -6.38 19.52
C SER A 422 -18.07 -5.98 20.84
N VAL A 423 -16.80 -5.62 20.75
CA VAL A 423 -16.06 -4.95 21.82
C VAL A 423 -15.48 -3.65 21.29
N LYS A 424 -15.15 -2.71 22.16
CA LYS A 424 -14.47 -1.47 21.77
C LYS A 424 -13.12 -1.41 22.45
N ASP A 425 -12.08 -1.09 21.68
CA ASP A 425 -10.71 -1.08 22.15
C ASP A 425 -9.93 0.12 21.58
N HIS A 426 -8.93 0.58 22.34
CA HIS A 426 -8.01 1.63 21.91
C HIS A 426 -6.63 1.02 21.67
N PHE A 427 -6.22 0.92 20.41
CA PHE A 427 -4.88 0.42 20.08
C PHE A 427 -3.82 1.43 20.53
N LEU A 428 -2.88 0.99 21.36
CA LEU A 428 -1.84 1.84 21.95
C LEU A 428 -0.59 1.99 21.05
N GLN A 429 -0.42 1.10 20.08
CA GLN A 429 0.67 1.12 19.11
C GLN A 429 0.23 0.47 17.80
N ALA A 430 0.96 0.76 16.71
CA ALA A 430 0.73 0.11 15.42
C ALA A 430 1.23 -1.35 15.47
N GLY A 431 0.51 -2.27 14.83
CA GLY A 431 0.97 -3.65 14.66
C GLY A 431 2.18 -3.70 13.74
N MET A 432 3.20 -4.50 14.11
CA MET A 432 4.37 -4.78 13.26
C MET A 432 4.03 -5.71 12.10
#